data_AF-A0A1X0IX21-F1
#
_entry.id   AF-A0A1X0IX21-F1
#
_cell.length_a   1.000
_cell.length_b   1.000
_cell.length_c   1.000
_cell.angle_alpha   90.00
_cell.angle_beta   90.00
_cell.angle_gamma   90.00
#
_symmetry.space_group_name_H-M   'P 1'
#
loop_
_entity.id
_entity.type
_entity.pdbx_description
1 polymer ?
#
loop_
_entity_poly.entity_id
_entity_poly.type
_entity_poly.pdbx_seq_one_letter_code
_entity_poly.pdbx_strand_id
1 'polypeptide(L)'
;LRVEQMTRGFSPGQNRQGGDELFAEKLFDSVVYVTFQELATRVSHRNTGKACDEPIADELLKRISTDENLHMIFYRNMVHAGMEIAPNQAVKAVHKVLDNFKMPGYTIPGFRRNAVTIATGGVYDPQSHLDEVVLPVLRKWRIFDRDDINGEGEEYREGVERIIGDLKKTASDFEEVKAKYLERQAKRAERNAAKAAKETVSV
;
A
#
# COMPACT_ATOMS: atom_id res chain seq x y z
N LEU A 1 -1.47 -22.36 -1.58
CA LEU A 1 -1.36 -20.89 -1.76
C LEU A 1 -2.67 -20.22 -2.16
N ARG A 2 -3.14 -20.21 -3.42
CA ARG A 2 -4.40 -19.47 -3.78
C ARG A 2 -5.66 -20.03 -3.09
N VAL A 3 -5.90 -21.34 -3.22
CA VAL A 3 -7.05 -22.01 -2.56
C VAL A 3 -6.98 -21.83 -1.05
N GLU A 4 -5.79 -21.98 -0.47
CA GLU A 4 -5.54 -21.77 0.96
C GLU A 4 -5.84 -20.33 1.42
N GLN A 5 -5.47 -19.31 0.64
CA GLN A 5 -5.80 -17.92 0.95
C GLN A 5 -7.31 -17.67 0.86
N MET A 6 -7.99 -18.25 -0.14
CA MET A 6 -9.45 -18.18 -0.25
C MET A 6 -10.14 -18.85 0.95
N THR A 7 -9.63 -20.00 1.40
CA THR A 7 -10.15 -20.71 2.58
C THR A 7 -9.90 -19.94 3.88
N ARG A 8 -8.76 -19.26 4.02
CA ARG A 8 -8.49 -18.38 5.17
C ARG A 8 -9.33 -17.11 5.14
N GLY A 9 -9.80 -16.71 3.96
CA GLY A 9 -10.50 -15.47 3.74
C GLY A 9 -9.61 -14.24 3.97
N PHE A 10 -10.24 -13.08 3.84
CA PHE A 10 -9.66 -11.81 4.23
C PHE A 10 -10.80 -10.89 4.66
N SER A 11 -10.71 -10.36 5.87
CA SER A 11 -11.54 -9.26 6.32
C SER A 11 -10.62 -8.18 6.88
N PRO A 12 -10.81 -6.89 6.53
CA PRO A 12 -10.06 -5.80 7.13
C PRO A 12 -10.27 -5.79 8.66
N GLY A 13 -9.21 -6.14 9.41
CA GLY A 13 -9.23 -6.32 10.87
C GLY A 13 -9.15 -7.78 11.36
N GLN A 14 -9.32 -8.79 10.49
CA GLN A 14 -9.08 -10.18 10.85
C GLN A 14 -7.59 -10.54 10.86
N ASN A 15 -7.22 -11.62 11.57
CA ASN A 15 -5.85 -12.11 11.74
C ASN A 15 -4.90 -11.13 12.45
N ARG A 16 -5.40 -10.39 13.45
CA ARG A 16 -4.64 -9.40 14.23
C ARG A 16 -4.13 -8.21 13.41
N GLN A 17 -4.77 -7.88 12.29
CA GLN A 17 -4.54 -6.61 11.61
C GLN A 17 -5.16 -5.48 12.45
N GLY A 18 -4.40 -4.96 13.40
CA GLY A 18 -4.90 -3.93 14.33
C GLY A 18 -5.28 -4.42 15.73
N GLY A 19 -5.00 -5.68 16.06
CA GLY A 19 -5.48 -6.32 17.30
C GLY A 19 -6.71 -7.20 17.05
N ASP A 20 -7.53 -7.42 18.07
CA ASP A 20 -8.68 -8.35 18.01
C ASP A 20 -9.96 -7.72 17.42
N GLU A 21 -9.92 -6.46 16.98
CA GLU A 21 -11.10 -5.73 16.48
C GLU A 21 -11.17 -5.67 14.95
N LEU A 22 -12.36 -5.94 14.40
CA LEU A 22 -12.68 -5.66 13.00
C LEU A 22 -12.69 -4.15 12.80
N PHE A 23 -11.98 -3.64 11.79
CA PHE A 23 -11.95 -2.20 11.59
C PHE A 23 -12.93 -1.69 10.54
N ALA A 24 -13.36 -2.52 9.58
CA ALA A 24 -14.33 -2.17 8.54
C ALA A 24 -15.79 -2.54 8.89
N GLU A 25 -16.28 -2.10 10.05
CA GLU A 25 -17.62 -2.47 10.56
C GLU A 25 -18.74 -1.56 10.05
N LYS A 26 -18.41 -0.30 9.77
CA LYS A 26 -19.36 0.71 9.27
C LYS A 26 -19.10 0.98 7.80
N LEU A 27 -20.13 1.50 7.12
CA LEU A 27 -20.02 1.88 5.71
C LEU A 27 -18.83 2.82 5.45
N PHE A 28 -18.63 3.84 6.30
CA PHE A 28 -17.46 4.72 6.16
C PHE A 28 -16.14 3.95 6.25
N ASP A 29 -15.99 3.07 7.23
CA ASP A 29 -14.78 2.28 7.39
C ASP A 29 -14.51 1.41 6.14
N SER A 30 -15.54 0.74 5.62
CA SER A 30 -15.44 -0.09 4.42
C SER A 30 -15.04 0.73 3.19
N VAL A 31 -15.69 1.87 2.97
CA VAL A 31 -15.50 2.72 1.77
C VAL A 31 -14.15 3.43 1.82
N VAL A 32 -13.72 3.88 2.99
CA VAL A 32 -12.37 4.43 3.20
C VAL A 32 -11.33 3.36 2.94
N TYR A 33 -11.51 2.14 3.46
CA TYR A 33 -10.59 1.03 3.22
C TYR A 33 -10.41 0.73 1.74
N VAL A 34 -11.50 0.56 0.99
CA VAL A 34 -11.41 0.29 -0.46
C VAL A 34 -10.88 1.49 -1.23
N THR A 35 -11.07 2.73 -0.78
CA THR A 35 -10.45 3.89 -1.42
C THR A 35 -8.92 3.77 -1.44
N PHE A 36 -8.31 3.48 -0.30
CA PHE A 36 -6.85 3.31 -0.22
C PHE A 36 -6.38 2.03 -0.89
N GLN A 37 -7.12 0.94 -0.74
CA GLN A 37 -6.76 -0.34 -1.32
C GLN A 37 -6.79 -0.31 -2.86
N GLU A 38 -7.82 0.29 -3.47
CA GLU A 38 -7.94 0.41 -4.94
C GLU A 38 -6.86 1.33 -5.53
N LEU A 39 -6.49 2.40 -4.81
CA LEU A 39 -5.38 3.24 -5.25
C LEU A 39 -4.04 2.50 -5.17
N ALA A 40 -3.84 1.69 -4.13
CA ALA A 40 -2.64 0.87 -3.96
C ALA A 40 -2.51 -0.20 -5.05
N THR A 41 -3.61 -0.89 -5.40
CA THR A 41 -3.61 -1.87 -6.50
C THR A 41 -3.42 -1.20 -7.84
N ARG A 42 -4.05 -0.05 -8.08
CA ARG A 42 -3.81 0.78 -9.27
C ARG A 42 -2.34 1.07 -9.49
N VAL A 43 -1.63 1.54 -8.44
CA VAL A 43 -0.18 1.82 -8.48
C VAL A 43 0.61 0.54 -8.74
N SER A 44 0.31 -0.53 -8.01
CA SER A 44 1.00 -1.82 -8.12
C SER A 44 0.88 -2.43 -9.52
N HIS A 45 -0.32 -2.45 -10.11
CA HIS A 45 -0.56 -2.98 -11.46
C HIS A 45 0.18 -2.15 -12.51
N ARG A 46 0.08 -0.82 -12.45
CA ARG A 46 0.80 0.08 -13.37
C ARG A 46 2.31 -0.14 -13.33
N ASN A 47 2.88 -0.27 -12.14
CA ASN A 47 4.33 -0.43 -11.99
C ASN A 47 4.78 -1.84 -12.37
N THR A 48 3.96 -2.87 -12.09
CA THR A 48 4.23 -4.25 -12.52
C THR A 48 4.23 -4.35 -14.04
N GLY A 49 3.28 -3.70 -14.74
CA GLY A 49 3.24 -3.69 -16.21
C GLY A 49 4.53 -3.16 -16.83
N LYS A 50 5.05 -2.06 -16.28
CA LYS A 50 6.35 -1.50 -16.68
C LYS A 50 7.52 -2.42 -16.35
N ALA A 51 7.52 -3.01 -15.16
CA ALA A 51 8.61 -3.86 -14.69
C ALA A 51 8.70 -5.21 -15.45
N CYS A 52 7.62 -5.65 -16.09
CA CYS A 52 7.60 -6.86 -16.89
C CYS A 52 8.44 -6.78 -18.17
N ASP A 53 8.67 -5.56 -18.70
CA ASP A 53 9.40 -5.33 -19.96
C ASP A 53 8.85 -6.19 -21.13
N GLU A 54 7.53 -6.40 -21.15
CA GLU A 54 6.84 -7.22 -22.15
C GLU A 54 5.55 -6.49 -22.59
N PRO A 55 5.37 -6.23 -23.91
CA PRO A 55 4.27 -5.41 -24.41
C PRO A 55 2.86 -5.88 -24.01
N ILE A 56 2.58 -7.18 -24.05
CA ILE A 56 1.23 -7.73 -23.77
C ILE A 56 0.91 -7.58 -22.28
N ALA A 57 1.85 -7.89 -21.40
CA ALA A 57 1.72 -7.74 -19.96
C ALA A 57 1.52 -6.26 -19.57
N ASP A 58 2.28 -5.34 -20.17
CA ASP A 58 2.12 -3.90 -19.94
C ASP A 58 0.75 -3.40 -20.38
N GLU A 59 0.25 -3.82 -21.55
CA GLU A 59 -1.09 -3.46 -22.03
C GLU A 59 -2.20 -4.03 -21.13
N LEU A 60 -2.10 -5.30 -20.74
CA LEU A 60 -3.07 -5.96 -19.87
C LEU A 60 -3.13 -5.28 -18.50
N LEU A 61 -1.99 -5.01 -17.89
CA LEU A 61 -1.92 -4.39 -16.56
C LEU A 61 -2.32 -2.91 -16.57
N LYS A 62 -2.14 -2.20 -17.70
CA LYS A 62 -2.71 -0.86 -17.89
C LYS A 62 -4.24 -0.89 -17.88
N ARG A 63 -4.88 -1.87 -18.50
CA ARG A 63 -6.35 -2.01 -18.48
C ARG A 63 -6.85 -2.23 -17.06
N ILE A 64 -6.25 -3.18 -16.33
CA ILE A 64 -6.59 -3.43 -14.92
C ILE A 64 -6.37 -2.15 -14.08
N SER A 65 -5.20 -1.50 -14.19
CA SER A 65 -4.91 -0.25 -13.48
C SER A 65 -5.91 0.87 -13.79
N THR A 66 -6.49 0.88 -14.99
CA THR A 66 -7.54 1.84 -15.38
C THR A 66 -8.85 1.55 -14.64
N ASP A 67 -9.24 0.28 -14.53
CA ASP A 67 -10.43 -0.13 -13.77
C ASP A 67 -10.28 0.21 -12.29
N GLU A 68 -9.14 -0.13 -11.67
CA GLU A 68 -8.87 0.22 -10.26
C GLU A 68 -8.90 1.74 -10.01
N ASN A 69 -8.47 2.54 -11.00
CA ASN A 69 -8.58 3.99 -10.92
C ASN A 69 -10.04 4.47 -10.91
N LEU A 70 -10.92 3.85 -11.70
CA LEU A 70 -12.35 4.17 -11.71
C LEU A 70 -13.00 3.78 -10.38
N HIS A 71 -12.67 2.61 -9.83
CA HIS A 71 -13.14 2.17 -8.51
C HIS A 71 -12.69 3.14 -7.41
N MET A 72 -11.40 3.48 -7.39
CA MET A 72 -10.84 4.43 -6.44
C MET A 72 -11.54 5.79 -6.52
N ILE A 73 -11.75 6.34 -7.72
CA ILE A 73 -12.43 7.63 -7.89
C ILE A 73 -13.86 7.57 -7.33
N PHE A 74 -14.59 6.49 -7.59
CA PHE A 74 -15.94 6.29 -7.09
C PHE A 74 -15.96 6.31 -5.55
N TYR A 75 -15.17 5.44 -4.91
CA TYR A 75 -15.16 5.34 -3.44
C TYR A 75 -14.66 6.62 -2.77
N ARG A 76 -13.58 7.21 -3.30
CA ARG A 76 -13.04 8.48 -2.79
C ARG A 76 -14.06 9.61 -2.83
N ASN A 77 -14.81 9.72 -3.93
CA ASN A 77 -15.84 10.74 -4.09
C ASN A 77 -17.04 10.48 -3.15
N MET A 78 -17.38 9.22 -2.88
CA MET A 78 -18.41 8.87 -1.91
C MET A 78 -18.01 9.26 -0.48
N VAL A 79 -16.76 9.01 -0.07
CA VAL A 79 -16.25 9.50 1.23
C VAL A 79 -16.25 11.02 1.27
N HIS A 80 -15.82 11.69 0.20
CA HIS A 80 -15.84 13.15 0.12
C HIS A 80 -17.26 13.71 0.33
N ALA A 81 -18.26 13.15 -0.35
CA ALA A 81 -19.66 13.55 -0.13
C ALA A 81 -20.14 13.26 1.31
N GLY A 82 -19.70 12.14 1.89
CA GLY A 82 -19.99 11.84 3.29
C GLY A 82 -19.32 12.79 4.29
N MET A 83 -18.13 13.32 3.98
CA MET A 83 -17.47 14.34 4.81
C MET A 83 -18.25 15.65 4.87
N GLU A 84 -18.95 16.03 3.79
CA GLU A 84 -19.83 17.21 3.78
C GLU A 84 -21.06 17.03 4.71
N ILE A 85 -21.42 15.80 5.06
CA ILE A 85 -22.60 15.48 5.88
C ILE A 85 -22.19 15.19 7.33
N ALA A 86 -21.12 14.42 7.52
CA ALA A 86 -20.69 13.91 8.82
C ALA A 86 -19.15 13.92 8.93
N PRO A 87 -18.51 15.10 8.98
CA PRO A 87 -17.06 15.25 8.90
C PRO A 87 -16.32 14.51 10.02
N ASN A 88 -16.78 14.65 11.27
CA ASN A 88 -16.17 13.97 12.43
C ASN A 88 -16.24 12.44 12.30
N GLN A 89 -17.37 11.90 11.83
CA GLN A 89 -17.53 10.46 11.63
C GLN A 89 -16.63 9.95 10.51
N ALA A 90 -16.53 10.71 9.41
CA ALA A 90 -15.67 10.35 8.29
C ALA A 90 -14.19 10.38 8.68
N VAL A 91 -13.73 11.41 9.40
CA VAL A 91 -12.33 11.47 9.87
C VAL A 91 -12.00 10.37 10.87
N LYS A 92 -12.93 10.01 11.77
CA LYS A 92 -12.77 8.84 12.64
C LYS A 92 -12.54 7.56 11.85
N ALA A 93 -13.27 7.35 10.76
CA ALA A 93 -13.08 6.20 9.87
C ALA A 93 -11.74 6.25 9.12
N VAL A 94 -11.33 7.43 8.63
CA VAL A 94 -10.01 7.64 8.00
C VAL A 94 -8.88 7.29 8.95
N HIS A 95 -8.93 7.80 10.18
CA HIS A 95 -7.98 7.45 11.23
C HIS A 95 -7.94 5.94 11.48
N LYS A 96 -9.10 5.34 11.75
CA LYS A 96 -9.22 3.91 12.05
C LYS A 96 -8.65 3.04 10.93
N VAL A 97 -8.94 3.36 9.68
CA VAL A 97 -8.46 2.59 8.53
C VAL A 97 -6.95 2.75 8.35
N LEU A 98 -6.42 3.97 8.42
CA LEU A 98 -4.98 4.20 8.19
C LEU A 98 -4.11 3.59 9.29
N ASP A 99 -4.55 3.66 10.54
CA ASP A 99 -3.84 3.07 11.68
C ASP A 99 -3.71 1.54 11.56
N ASN A 100 -4.72 0.93 10.93
CA ASN A 100 -4.82 -0.52 10.79
C ASN A 100 -4.50 -1.03 9.38
N PHE A 101 -4.13 -0.15 8.45
CA PHE A 101 -3.93 -0.53 7.06
C PHE A 101 -2.76 -1.51 6.94
N LYS A 102 -3.04 -2.66 6.36
CA LYS A 102 -2.03 -3.66 5.97
C LYS A 102 -2.23 -4.03 4.52
N MET A 103 -1.13 -4.23 3.81
CA MET A 103 -1.18 -4.69 2.43
C MET A 103 -1.96 -6.02 2.32
N PRO A 104 -2.91 -6.13 1.37
CA PRO A 104 -3.53 -7.40 1.04
C PRO A 104 -2.45 -8.45 0.72
N GLY A 105 -2.49 -9.59 1.39
CA GLY A 105 -1.47 -10.65 1.25
C GLY A 105 -0.37 -10.66 2.32
N TYR A 106 -0.40 -9.76 3.33
CA TYR A 106 0.53 -9.84 4.48
C TYR A 106 0.50 -11.21 5.19
N THR A 107 -0.61 -11.94 5.08
CA THR A 107 -0.80 -13.29 5.64
C THR A 107 -0.10 -14.40 4.83
N ILE A 108 0.44 -14.09 3.65
CA ILE A 108 1.13 -15.06 2.80
C ILE A 108 2.48 -15.44 3.45
N PRO A 109 2.79 -16.73 3.62
CA PRO A 109 4.09 -17.16 4.15
C PRO A 109 5.25 -16.53 3.37
N GLY A 110 6.22 -15.94 4.09
CA GLY A 110 7.37 -15.29 3.47
C GLY A 110 7.11 -13.88 2.90
N PHE A 111 5.95 -13.26 3.20
CA PHE A 111 5.57 -11.94 2.67
C PHE A 111 6.67 -10.88 2.83
N ARG A 112 7.38 -10.82 3.97
CA ARG A 112 8.49 -9.85 4.17
C ARG A 112 9.59 -9.97 3.11
N ARG A 113 9.94 -11.18 2.70
CA ARG A 113 10.96 -11.41 1.65
C ARG A 113 10.42 -11.01 0.27
N ASN A 114 9.15 -11.29 0.01
CA ASN A 114 8.48 -10.89 -1.23
C ASN A 114 8.34 -9.37 -1.31
N ALA A 115 8.04 -8.70 -0.19
CA ALA A 115 7.92 -7.24 -0.11
C ALA A 115 9.22 -6.53 -0.52
N VAL A 116 10.38 -7.01 -0.04
CA VAL A 116 11.68 -6.47 -0.50
C VAL A 116 11.87 -6.69 -2.00
N THR A 117 11.50 -7.87 -2.52
CA THR A 117 11.61 -8.18 -3.96
C THR A 117 10.72 -7.27 -4.81
N ILE A 118 9.46 -7.08 -4.40
CA ILE A 118 8.48 -6.17 -5.01
C ILE A 118 9.02 -4.74 -5.04
N ALA A 119 9.56 -4.27 -3.91
CA ALA A 119 10.13 -2.94 -3.80
C ALA A 119 11.37 -2.75 -4.69
N THR A 120 12.29 -3.73 -4.71
CA THR A 120 13.48 -3.68 -5.57
C THR A 120 13.15 -3.77 -7.06
N GLY A 121 12.03 -4.41 -7.41
CA GLY A 121 11.48 -4.40 -8.76
C GLY A 121 10.73 -3.10 -9.12
N GLY A 122 10.70 -2.11 -8.22
CA GLY A 122 10.03 -0.83 -8.45
C GLY A 122 8.51 -0.90 -8.47
N VAL A 123 7.91 -1.98 -7.93
CA VAL A 123 6.47 -2.20 -8.01
C VAL A 123 5.73 -1.43 -6.90
N TYR A 124 6.11 -1.66 -5.64
CA TYR A 124 5.44 -1.07 -4.49
C TYR A 124 6.32 -1.10 -3.25
N ASP A 125 6.40 0.01 -2.51
CA ASP A 125 7.14 0.13 -1.26
C ASP A 125 6.46 1.15 -0.32
N PRO A 126 6.92 1.31 0.94
CA PRO A 126 6.28 2.25 1.85
C PRO A 126 6.34 3.71 1.38
N GLN A 127 7.37 4.10 0.60
CA GLN A 127 7.47 5.45 0.06
C GLN A 127 6.38 5.68 -1.00
N SER A 128 6.20 4.74 -1.94
CA SER A 128 5.12 4.85 -2.94
C SER A 128 3.73 4.75 -2.29
N HIS A 129 3.57 3.97 -1.22
CA HIS A 129 2.32 3.98 -0.44
C HIS A 129 2.02 5.36 0.15
N LEU A 130 3.02 6.01 0.75
CA LEU A 130 2.85 7.35 1.31
C LEU A 130 2.50 8.38 0.21
N ASP A 131 3.32 8.45 -0.85
CA ASP A 131 3.29 9.54 -1.82
C ASP A 131 2.22 9.37 -2.90
N GLU A 132 1.95 8.14 -3.33
CA GLU A 132 1.01 7.86 -4.42
C GLU A 132 -0.36 7.39 -3.92
N VAL A 133 -0.49 7.01 -2.64
CA VAL A 133 -1.76 6.50 -2.08
C VAL A 133 -2.29 7.37 -0.95
N VAL A 134 -1.57 7.48 0.18
CA VAL A 134 -2.08 8.12 1.39
C VAL A 134 -2.23 9.63 1.22
N LEU A 135 -1.14 10.33 0.90
CA LEU A 135 -1.14 11.79 0.80
C LEU A 135 -2.08 12.33 -0.29
N PRO A 136 -2.17 11.73 -1.50
CA PRO A 136 -3.09 12.21 -2.52
C PRO A 136 -4.56 12.11 -2.12
N VAL A 137 -4.96 11.03 -1.43
CA VAL A 137 -6.33 10.84 -0.96
C VAL A 137 -6.66 11.84 0.14
N LEU A 138 -5.80 11.98 1.15
CA LEU A 138 -5.99 12.94 2.24
C LEU A 138 -6.05 14.39 1.73
N ARG A 139 -5.20 14.74 0.75
CA ARG A 139 -5.24 16.04 0.07
C ARG A 139 -6.56 16.25 -0.67
N LYS A 140 -7.06 15.23 -1.37
CA LYS A 140 -8.33 15.33 -2.10
C LYS A 140 -9.52 15.52 -1.17
N TRP A 141 -9.48 14.95 0.03
CA TRP A 141 -10.46 15.15 1.09
C TRP A 141 -10.23 16.42 1.92
N ARG A 142 -9.10 17.12 1.69
CA ARG A 142 -8.72 18.34 2.42
C ARG A 142 -8.70 18.14 3.93
N ILE A 143 -8.32 16.95 4.42
CA ILE A 143 -8.45 16.57 5.84
C ILE A 143 -7.90 17.63 6.80
N PHE A 144 -6.78 18.25 6.45
CA PHE A 144 -6.09 19.26 7.26
C PHE A 144 -6.49 20.71 6.96
N ASP A 145 -7.25 20.96 5.88
CA ASP A 145 -7.69 22.31 5.47
C ASP A 145 -9.18 22.55 5.72
N ARG A 146 -9.85 21.61 6.40
CA ARG A 146 -11.27 21.66 6.75
C ARG A 146 -11.47 22.40 8.08
N ASP A 147 -12.45 23.27 8.14
CA ASP A 147 -12.86 24.03 9.32
C ASP A 147 -14.13 23.49 9.99
N ASP A 148 -14.70 22.41 9.44
CA ASP A 148 -15.95 21.78 9.89
C ASP A 148 -15.75 20.50 10.70
N ILE A 149 -14.50 20.12 10.96
CA ILE A 149 -14.14 19.07 11.92
C ILE A 149 -13.98 19.74 13.29
N ASN A 150 -14.48 19.08 14.34
CA ASN A 150 -14.50 19.66 15.69
C ASN A 150 -14.58 18.60 16.78
N GLY A 151 -14.33 19.00 18.03
CA GLY A 151 -14.40 18.12 19.20
C GLY A 151 -13.51 16.88 19.04
N GLU A 152 -14.06 15.70 19.30
CA GLU A 152 -13.38 14.41 19.12
C GLU A 152 -12.82 14.20 17.70
N GLY A 153 -13.40 14.87 16.69
CA GLY A 153 -12.91 14.83 15.31
C GLY A 153 -11.49 15.36 15.13
N GLU A 154 -11.09 16.36 15.93
CA GLU A 154 -9.73 16.91 15.88
C GLU A 154 -8.70 15.92 16.43
N GLU A 155 -9.03 15.17 17.48
CA GLU A 155 -8.14 14.13 18.03
C GLU A 155 -7.81 13.06 16.98
N TYR A 156 -8.80 12.68 16.16
CA TYR A 156 -8.59 11.77 15.05
C TYR A 156 -7.78 12.39 13.92
N ARG A 157 -7.97 13.69 13.62
CA ARG A 157 -7.14 14.39 12.63
C ARG A 157 -5.68 14.44 13.05
N GLU A 158 -5.40 14.77 14.31
CA GLU A 158 -4.05 14.69 14.89
C GLU A 158 -3.49 13.26 14.82
N GLY A 159 -4.33 12.25 15.06
CA GLY A 159 -3.95 10.85 14.87
C GLY A 159 -3.54 10.53 13.43
N VAL A 160 -4.28 11.04 12.44
CA VAL A 160 -3.91 10.89 11.02
C VAL A 160 -2.56 11.55 10.73
N GLU A 161 -2.28 12.73 11.30
CA GLU A 161 -0.97 13.38 11.17
C GLU A 161 0.16 12.55 11.78
N ARG A 162 -0.05 11.96 12.97
CA ARG A 162 0.92 11.04 13.58
C ARG A 162 1.21 9.83 12.69
N ILE A 163 0.17 9.21 12.13
CA ILE A 163 0.30 8.06 11.22
C ILE A 163 1.12 8.43 9.97
N ILE A 164 0.92 9.63 9.40
CA ILE A 164 1.75 10.13 8.30
C ILE A 164 3.22 10.23 8.73
N GLY A 165 3.50 10.73 9.94
CA GLY A 165 4.84 10.78 10.51
C GLY A 165 5.49 9.39 10.62
N ASP A 166 4.74 8.41 11.12
CA ASP A 166 5.21 7.03 11.25
C ASP A 166 5.44 6.35 9.89
N LEU A 167 4.60 6.64 8.90
CA LEU A 167 4.79 6.18 7.52
C LEU A 167 6.05 6.78 6.88
N LYS A 168 6.31 8.08 7.08
CA LYS A 168 7.56 8.72 6.62
C LYS A 168 8.79 8.04 7.21
N LYS A 169 8.76 7.77 8.51
CA LYS A 169 9.85 7.05 9.19
C LYS A 169 10.00 5.64 8.63
N THR A 170 8.90 4.91 8.47
CA THR A 170 8.89 3.55 7.90
C THR A 170 9.48 3.53 6.49
N ALA A 171 9.15 4.52 5.65
CA ALA A 171 9.69 4.65 4.31
C ALA A 171 11.21 4.90 4.33
N SER A 172 11.67 5.84 5.17
CA SER A 172 13.10 6.12 5.36
C SER A 172 13.87 4.87 5.81
N ASP A 173 13.38 4.17 6.85
CA ASP A 173 14.02 2.96 7.39
C ASP A 173 14.05 1.83 6.33
N PHE A 174 12.99 1.72 5.52
CA PHE A 174 12.89 0.70 4.48
C PHE A 174 13.86 0.94 3.32
N GLU A 175 14.11 2.20 2.94
CA GLU A 175 15.09 2.53 1.90
C GLU A 175 16.51 2.08 2.28
N GLU A 176 16.90 2.17 3.56
CA GLU A 176 18.17 1.60 4.02
C GLU A 176 18.23 0.07 3.86
N VAL A 177 17.13 -0.61 4.16
CA VAL A 177 17.01 -2.08 4.03
C VAL A 177 17.11 -2.48 2.55
N LYS A 178 16.42 -1.76 1.67
CA LYS A 178 16.44 -1.94 0.21
C LYS A 178 17.84 -1.73 -0.35
N ALA A 179 18.55 -0.68 0.05
CA ALA A 179 19.93 -0.41 -0.36
C ALA A 179 20.88 -1.56 0.04
N LYS A 180 20.83 -2.00 1.31
CA LYS A 180 21.65 -3.14 1.80
C LYS A 180 21.33 -4.44 1.06
N TYR A 181 20.07 -4.66 0.68
CA TYR A 181 19.66 -5.82 -0.09
C TYR A 181 20.25 -5.80 -1.52
N LEU A 182 20.16 -4.67 -2.21
CA LEU A 182 20.72 -4.49 -3.56
C LEU A 182 22.24 -4.67 -3.57
N GLU A 183 22.95 -4.10 -2.59
CA GLU A 183 24.40 -4.29 -2.44
C GLU A 183 24.77 -5.78 -2.28
N ARG A 184 24.02 -6.51 -1.46
CA ARG A 184 24.23 -7.96 -1.27
C ARG A 184 23.94 -8.75 -2.55
N GLN A 185 22.94 -8.35 -3.34
CA GLN A 185 22.69 -8.98 -4.64
C GLN A 185 23.84 -8.73 -5.61
N ALA A 186 24.33 -7.49 -5.72
CA ALA A 186 25.44 -7.13 -6.59
C ALA A 186 26.70 -7.94 -6.27
N LYS A 187 27.10 -7.99 -4.99
CA LYS A 187 28.25 -8.81 -4.52
C LYS A 187 28.09 -10.30 -4.86
N ARG A 188 26.87 -10.83 -4.78
CA ARG A 188 26.59 -12.23 -5.15
C ARG A 188 26.69 -12.44 -6.66
N ALA A 189 26.17 -11.50 -7.46
CA ALA A 189 26.27 -11.55 -8.92
C ALA A 189 27.73 -11.50 -9.37
N GLU A 190 28.52 -10.58 -8.82
CA GLU A 190 29.97 -10.47 -9.08
C GLU A 190 30.71 -11.77 -8.76
N ARG A 191 30.47 -12.35 -7.57
CA ARG A 191 31.09 -13.62 -7.17
C ARG A 191 30.72 -14.77 -8.10
N ASN A 192 29.45 -14.84 -8.51
CA ASN A 192 28.97 -15.88 -9.41
C ASN A 192 29.56 -15.71 -10.83
N ALA A 193 29.63 -14.48 -11.34
CA ALA A 193 30.28 -14.17 -12.61
C ALA A 193 31.78 -14.52 -12.59
N ALA A 194 32.48 -14.17 -11.51
CA ALA A 194 33.89 -14.52 -11.33
C ALA A 194 34.11 -16.05 -11.27
N LYS A 195 33.19 -16.80 -10.66
CA LYS A 195 33.23 -18.27 -10.65
C LYS A 195 33.00 -18.85 -12.05
N ALA A 196 31.98 -18.38 -12.77
CA ALA A 196 31.68 -18.83 -14.12
C ALA A 196 32.84 -18.56 -15.10
N ALA A 197 33.47 -17.39 -14.99
CA ALA A 197 34.65 -17.03 -15.80
C ALA A 197 35.84 -17.95 -15.53
N LYS A 198 36.07 -18.36 -14.27
CA LYS A 198 37.12 -19.33 -13.94
C LYS A 198 36.85 -20.72 -14.53
N GLU A 199 35.59 -21.16 -14.51
CA GLU A 199 35.18 -22.46 -15.06
C GLU A 199 35.29 -22.49 -16.61
N THR A 200 35.07 -21.36 -17.30
CA THR A 200 35.22 -21.27 -18.76
C THR A 200 36.68 -21.22 -19.22
N VAL A 201 37.59 -20.69 -18.42
CA VAL A 201 39.04 -20.66 -18.74
C VAL A 201 39.73 -22.00 -18.46
N SER A 202 39.10 -22.88 -17.67
CA SER A 202 39.61 -24.22 -17.35
C SER A 202 39.17 -25.35 -18.29
N VAL A 203 38.45 -25.03 -19.38
CA VAL A 203 38.01 -25.95 -20.45
C VAL A 203 38.75 -25.59 -21.73
#